data_AF-A0A2J8KA10-F1
#
_entry.id   AF-A0A2J8KA10-F1
#
_cell.length_a   1.000
_cell.length_b   1.000
_cell.length_c   1.000
_cell.angle_alpha   90.00
_cell.angle_beta   90.00
_cell.angle_gamma   90.00
#
_symmetry.space_group_name_H-M   'P 1'
#
loop_
_entity.id
_entity.type
_entity.pdbx_description
1 polymer ?
#
loop_
_entity_poly.entity_id
_entity_poly.type
_entity_poly.pdbx_seq_one_letter_code
_entity_poly.pdbx_strand_id
1 'polypeptide(L)'
;MPAPIRLRELIRTIRTARTQAEEREMIQKECAAIRSSFREEDNTYRCRNVAKLLYMHMLGYPAHFGQLECLKLIASQKFTDKRIG
;
A
#
# COMPACT_ATOMS: atom_id res chain seq x y z
N MET A 1 10.89 -12.84 -0.61
CA MET A 1 10.22 -12.21 -1.77
C MET A 1 11.01 -10.99 -2.22
N PRO A 2 10.94 -10.59 -3.50
CA PRO A 2 11.55 -9.33 -3.93
C PRO A 2 10.94 -8.15 -3.17
N ALA A 3 11.74 -7.12 -2.90
CA ALA A 3 11.29 -5.96 -2.13
C ALA A 3 10.12 -5.26 -2.83
N PRO A 4 9.04 -4.90 -2.10
CA PRO A 4 7.89 -4.23 -2.69
C PRO A 4 8.27 -2.84 -3.20
N ILE A 5 7.68 -2.45 -4.33
CA ILE A 5 7.91 -1.15 -4.97
C ILE A 5 7.60 0.00 -4.02
N ARG A 6 8.31 1.13 -4.20
CA ARG A 6 8.16 2.33 -3.36
C ARG A 6 6.91 3.11 -3.74
N LEU A 7 6.35 3.89 -2.82
CA LEU A 7 5.17 4.74 -3.07
C LEU A 7 5.34 5.64 -4.31
N ARG A 8 6.48 6.34 -4.43
CA ARG A 8 6.77 7.21 -5.59
C ARG A 8 6.85 6.44 -6.91
N GLU A 9 7.22 5.17 -6.87
CA GLU A 9 7.25 4.31 -8.05
C GLU A 9 5.84 3.89 -8.44
N LEU A 10 5.01 3.45 -7.49
CA LEU A 10 3.59 3.18 -7.71
C LEU A 10 2.88 4.40 -8.32
N ILE A 11 3.09 5.60 -7.76
CA ILE A 11 2.49 6.84 -8.27
C ILE A 11 2.92 7.09 -9.71
N ARG A 12 4.22 6.90 -10.02
CA ARG A 12 4.72 7.04 -11.40
C ARG A 12 4.06 6.05 -12.33
N THR A 13 3.96 4.77 -11.95
CA THR A 13 3.29 3.72 -12.73
C THR A 13 1.83 4.07 -12.98
N ILE A 14 1.07 4.44 -11.95
CA ILE A 14 -0.34 4.83 -12.10
C ILE A 14 -0.50 6.03 -13.03
N ARG A 15 0.39 7.02 -12.94
CA ARG A 15 0.39 8.20 -13.84
C ARG A 15 0.69 7.87 -15.31
N THR A 16 1.17 6.66 -15.63
CA THR A 16 1.32 6.21 -17.02
C THR A 16 0.06 5.62 -17.63
N ALA A 17 -0.95 5.30 -16.80
CA ALA A 17 -2.21 4.75 -17.27
C ALA A 17 -2.93 5.74 -18.21
N ARG A 18 -3.34 5.24 -19.38
CA ARG A 18 -4.09 6.03 -20.39
C ARG A 18 -5.59 5.90 -20.23
N THR A 19 -6.04 4.85 -19.54
CA THR A 19 -7.46 4.57 -19.32
C THR A 19 -7.71 4.22 -17.86
N GLN A 20 -8.95 4.41 -17.40
CA GLN A 20 -9.36 3.98 -16.06
C GLN A 20 -9.29 2.47 -15.89
N ALA A 21 -9.45 1.69 -16.97
CA ALA A 21 -9.33 0.24 -16.91
C ALA A 21 -7.88 -0.18 -16.62
N GLU A 22 -6.92 0.42 -17.33
CA GLU A 22 -5.49 0.20 -17.10
C GLU A 22 -5.07 0.64 -15.69
N GLU A 23 -5.57 1.78 -15.21
CA GLU A 23 -5.35 2.23 -13.83
C GLU A 23 -5.86 1.20 -12.81
N ARG A 24 -7.09 0.69 -13.02
CA ARG A 24 -7.68 -0.35 -12.16
C ARG A 24 -6.83 -1.61 -12.14
N GLU A 25 -6.32 -2.06 -13.27
CA GLU A 25 -5.45 -3.25 -13.34
C GLU A 25 -4.14 -3.05 -12.55
N MET A 26 -3.51 -1.88 -12.69
CA MET A 26 -2.30 -1.53 -11.92
C MET A 26 -2.58 -1.51 -10.42
N ILE A 27 -3.70 -0.91 -10.01
CA ILE A 27 -4.14 -0.86 -8.61
C ILE A 27 -4.42 -2.26 -8.08
N GLN A 28 -5.13 -3.10 -8.82
CA GLN A 28 -5.47 -4.47 -8.40
C GLN A 28 -4.23 -5.34 -8.23
N LYS A 29 -3.26 -5.23 -9.15
CA LYS A 29 -1.98 -5.94 -9.08
C LYS A 29 -1.21 -5.56 -7.82
N GLU A 30 -1.10 -4.27 -7.52
CA GLU A 30 -0.40 -3.81 -6.33
C GLU A 30 -1.16 -4.15 -5.04
N CYS A 31 -2.50 -4.05 -5.05
CA CYS A 31 -3.35 -4.52 -3.95
C CYS A 31 -3.15 -6.00 -3.64
N ALA A 32 -2.99 -6.85 -4.66
CA ALA A 32 -2.71 -8.27 -4.48
C ALA A 32 -1.36 -8.49 -3.78
N ALA A 33 -0.31 -7.76 -4.20
CA ALA A 33 1.00 -7.82 -3.57
C ALA A 33 0.96 -7.35 -2.10
N ILE A 34 0.24 -6.26 -1.81
CA ILE A 34 0.06 -5.76 -0.44
C ILE A 34 -0.67 -6.80 0.42
N ARG A 35 -1.75 -7.42 -0.08
CA ARG A 35 -2.48 -8.47 0.64
C ARG A 35 -1.59 -9.67 0.98
N SER A 36 -0.74 -10.11 0.05
CA SER A 36 0.22 -11.18 0.31
C SER A 36 1.22 -10.78 1.41
N SER A 37 1.78 -9.56 1.33
CA SER A 37 2.71 -9.05 2.34
C SER A 37 2.08 -8.94 3.73
N PHE A 38 0.81 -8.56 3.84
CA PHE A 38 0.10 -8.52 5.13
C PHE A 38 -0.11 -9.92 5.71
N ARG A 39 -0.42 -10.92 4.87
CA ARG A 39 -0.55 -12.32 5.32
C ARG A 39 0.77 -12.91 5.82
N GLU A 40 1.90 -12.46 5.26
CA GLU A 40 3.24 -12.87 5.69
C GLU A 40 3.71 -12.15 6.96
N GLU A 41 2.91 -11.21 7.50
CA GLU A 41 3.25 -10.41 8.68
C GLU A 41 4.61 -9.68 8.57
N ASP A 42 4.99 -9.28 7.35
CA ASP A 42 6.26 -8.59 7.11
C ASP A 42 6.24 -7.16 7.67
N ASN A 43 6.85 -7.00 8.84
CA ASN A 43 7.01 -5.72 9.52
C ASN A 43 7.92 -4.73 8.74
N THR A 44 8.80 -5.22 7.87
CA THR A 44 9.83 -4.42 7.19
C THR A 44 9.20 -3.39 6.25
N TYR A 45 8.15 -3.78 5.55
CA TYR A 45 7.50 -2.96 4.52
C TYR A 45 6.08 -2.55 4.87
N ARG A 46 5.57 -2.86 6.08
CA ARG A 46 4.22 -2.48 6.51
C ARG A 46 3.94 -0.99 6.33
N CYS A 47 4.81 -0.11 6.81
CA CYS A 47 4.67 1.34 6.66
C CYS A 47 4.59 1.77 5.18
N ARG A 48 5.44 1.18 4.31
CA ARG A 48 5.40 1.45 2.86
C ARG A 48 4.11 0.95 2.22
N ASN A 49 3.65 -0.23 2.59
CA ASN A 49 2.44 -0.85 2.04
C ASN A 49 1.18 -0.10 2.46
N VAL A 50 1.09 0.33 3.73
CA VAL A 50 0.00 1.19 4.22
C VAL A 50 0.03 2.55 3.51
N ALA A 51 1.20 3.18 3.32
CA ALA A 51 1.29 4.44 2.58
C ALA A 51 0.81 4.31 1.12
N LYS A 52 1.14 3.20 0.43
CA LYS A 52 0.59 2.89 -0.90
C LYS A 52 -0.93 2.71 -0.86
N LEU A 53 -1.43 2.01 0.14
CA LEU A 53 -2.85 1.76 0.29
C LEU A 53 -3.65 3.05 0.58
N LEU A 54 -3.12 3.97 1.39
CA LEU A 54 -3.69 5.28 1.63
C LEU A 54 -3.78 6.10 0.33
N TYR A 55 -2.76 6.05 -0.52
CA TYR A 55 -2.81 6.70 -1.82
C TYR A 55 -3.92 6.12 -2.72
N MET A 56 -4.06 4.79 -2.76
CA MET A 56 -5.17 4.15 -3.50
C MET A 56 -6.53 4.54 -2.94
N HIS A 57 -6.65 4.67 -1.61
CA HIS A 57 -7.86 5.16 -0.97
C HIS A 57 -8.18 6.59 -1.37
N MET A 58 -7.18 7.48 -1.44
CA MET A 58 -7.36 8.86 -1.95
C MET A 58 -7.81 8.90 -3.41
N LEU A 59 -7.43 7.91 -4.22
CA LEU A 59 -7.93 7.75 -5.59
C LEU A 59 -9.35 7.15 -5.67
N GLY A 60 -9.95 6.80 -4.53
CA GLY A 60 -11.31 6.25 -4.45
C GLY A 60 -11.40 4.73 -4.47
N TYR A 61 -10.29 4.01 -4.32
CA TYR A 61 -10.30 2.54 -4.30
C TYR A 61 -10.55 1.95 -2.90
N PRO A 62 -11.19 0.76 -2.81
CA PRO A 62 -11.39 0.09 -1.54
C PRO A 62 -10.07 -0.32 -0.85
N ALA A 63 -9.91 0.10 0.40
CA ALA A 63 -8.69 -0.10 1.20
C ALA A 63 -8.94 -0.70 2.60
N HIS A 64 -10.18 -1.13 2.89
CA HIS A 64 -10.60 -1.58 4.22
C HIS A 64 -9.75 -2.73 4.78
N PHE A 65 -9.22 -3.61 3.92
CA PHE A 65 -8.42 -4.76 4.32
C PHE A 65 -7.09 -4.40 5.04
N GLY A 66 -6.62 -3.15 4.94
CA GLY A 66 -5.39 -2.70 5.59
C GLY A 66 -5.59 -2.00 6.93
N GLN A 67 -6.84 -1.83 7.42
CA GLN A 67 -7.11 -1.07 8.64
C GLN A 67 -6.42 -1.65 9.89
N LEU A 68 -6.36 -2.98 10.01
CA LEU A 68 -5.64 -3.63 11.10
C LEU A 68 -4.13 -3.33 11.05
N GLU A 69 -3.55 -3.21 9.86
CA GLU A 69 -2.14 -2.88 9.69
C GLU A 69 -1.84 -1.43 10.11
N CYS A 70 -2.78 -0.50 9.91
CA CYS A 70 -2.68 0.85 10.46
C CYS A 70 -2.62 0.82 12.01
N LEU A 71 -3.48 0.03 12.66
CA LEU A 71 -3.43 -0.15 14.12
C LEU A 71 -2.09 -0.71 14.60
N LYS A 72 -1.54 -1.70 13.88
CA LYS A 72 -0.20 -2.24 14.16
C LYS A 72 0.89 -1.17 14.02
N LEU A 73 0.77 -0.24 13.06
CA LEU A 73 1.70 0.88 12.89
C LEU A 73 1.57 1.93 14.01
N ILE A 74 0.35 2.25 14.45
CA ILE A 74 0.11 3.12 15.62
C ILE A 74 0.77 2.55 16.88
N ALA A 75 0.75 1.22 17.05
CA ALA A 75 1.39 0.52 18.15
C ALA A 75 2.93 0.40 18.02
N SER A 76 3.51 0.67 16.84
CA SER A 76 4.96 0.56 16.61
C SER A 76 5.76 1.53 17.49
N GLN A 77 6.98 1.16 17.86
CA GLN A 77 7.92 2.03 18.59
C GLN A 77 8.61 3.06 17.67
N LYS A 78 8.50 2.91 16.34
CA LYS A 78 9.12 3.83 15.39
C LYS A 78 8.19 4.99 15.10
N PHE A 79 8.70 6.22 15.22
CA PHE A 79 7.95 7.44 14.90
C PHE A 79 7.39 7.44 13.47
N THR A 80 8.18 7.00 12.49
CA THR A 80 7.74 6.95 11.09
C THR A 80 6.56 6.02 10.87
N ASP A 81 6.49 4.90 11.60
CA ASP A 81 5.36 3.98 11.53
C ASP A 81 4.11 4.63 12.13
N LYS A 82 4.24 5.19 13.34
CA LYS A 82 3.16 5.92 14.02
C LYS A 82 2.61 7.10 13.22
N ARG A 83 3.46 7.74 12.40
CA ARG A 83 3.06 8.85 11.53
C ARG A 83 2.16 8.40 10.38
N ILE A 84 2.30 7.17 9.93
CA ILE A 84 1.56 6.61 8.80
C ILE A 84 0.31 5.84 9.25
N GLY A 85 0.40 5.13 10.39
CA GLY A 85 -0.72 4.42 11.00
C GLY A 85 -1.79 5.36 11.52
#